data_AF-A0A1Y4QVY2-F1
#
_entry.id   AF-A0A1Y4QVY2-F1
#
_cell.length_a   1.000
_cell.length_b   1.000
_cell.length_c   1.000
_cell.angle_alpha   90.00
_cell.angle_beta   90.00
_cell.angle_gamma   90.00
#
_symmetry.space_group_name_H-M   'P 1'
#
loop_
_entity.id
_entity.type
_entity.pdbx_description
1 polymer ?
#
loop_
_entity_poly.entity_id
_entity_poly.type
_entity_poly.pdbx_seq_one_letter_code
_entity_poly.pdbx_strand_id
1 'polypeptide(L)'
;MNSDEQSNGGNYGVPRDIYAKVKYGMFIALDLAIVGGSLLGAFMLGLQVFPPQKLLQMLTFVFLTPIMVGYLLLPHNGGKKNWQAIYIYLRRRKKMWISFDWRKDRNAT
;
A
#
# COMPACT_ATOMS: atom_id res chain seq x y z
N MET A 1 -9.30 -45.29 37.07
CA MET A 1 -9.02 -43.84 37.06
C MET A 1 -8.97 -43.40 35.60
N ASN A 2 -9.77 -42.39 35.29
CA ASN A 2 -10.27 -42.04 33.96
C ASN A 2 -9.21 -41.34 33.10
N SER A 3 -9.25 -41.58 31.80
CA SER A 3 -8.40 -41.04 30.73
C SER A 3 -8.53 -39.52 30.50
N ASP A 4 -9.11 -38.78 31.45
CA ASP A 4 -9.54 -37.39 31.28
C ASP A 4 -8.49 -36.35 31.74
N GLU A 5 -7.37 -36.80 32.32
CA GLU A 5 -6.25 -35.94 32.73
C GLU A 5 -5.22 -35.66 31.61
N GLN A 6 -5.57 -35.91 30.34
CA GLN A 6 -4.71 -35.59 29.20
C GLN A 6 -5.19 -34.39 28.36
N SER A 7 -6.18 -33.62 28.85
CA SER A 7 -6.83 -32.55 28.07
C SER A 7 -6.77 -31.14 28.69
N ASN A 8 -6.08 -30.94 29.82
CA ASN A 8 -6.06 -29.64 30.51
C ASN A 8 -4.64 -29.10 30.78
N GLY A 9 -3.72 -29.31 29.84
CA GLY A 9 -2.43 -28.64 29.80
C GLY A 9 -2.51 -27.27 29.13
N GLY A 10 -3.24 -26.33 29.73
CA GLY A 10 -3.17 -24.89 29.47
C GLY A 10 -3.36 -24.43 28.02
N ASN A 11 -4.49 -23.78 27.75
CA ASN A 11 -4.67 -22.90 26.59
C ASN A 11 -3.76 -21.66 26.74
N TYR A 12 -2.45 -21.87 26.73
CA TYR A 12 -1.46 -20.81 26.68
C TYR A 12 -1.52 -20.27 25.26
N GLY A 13 -2.26 -19.16 25.11
CA GLY A 13 -2.33 -18.43 23.86
C GLY A 13 -0.93 -18.21 23.28
N VAL A 14 -0.84 -18.22 21.94
CA VAL A 14 0.43 -18.07 21.22
C VAL A 14 1.19 -16.84 21.76
N PRO A 15 2.46 -16.97 22.19
CA PRO A 15 3.26 -15.87 22.66
C PRO A 15 3.22 -14.68 21.69
N ARG A 16 3.05 -13.47 22.23
CA ARG A 16 2.88 -12.23 21.46
C ARG A 16 3.98 -12.00 20.41
N ASP A 17 5.20 -12.46 20.70
CA ASP A 17 6.36 -12.36 19.80
C ASP A 17 6.20 -13.23 18.53
N ILE A 18 5.63 -14.43 18.65
CA ILE A 18 5.37 -15.32 17.51
C ILE A 18 4.29 -14.70 16.61
N TYR A 19 3.20 -14.20 17.20
CA TYR A 19 2.15 -13.52 16.45
C TYR A 19 2.67 -12.28 15.72
N ALA A 20 3.53 -11.48 16.37
CA ALA A 20 4.15 -10.31 15.75
C ALA A 20 5.02 -10.70 14.55
N LYS A 21 5.88 -11.72 14.68
CA LYS A 21 6.74 -12.21 13.58
C LYS A 21 5.93 -12.69 12.38
N VAL A 22 4.87 -13.47 12.61
CA VAL A 22 3.98 -13.93 11.55
C VAL A 22 3.30 -12.76 10.85
N LYS A 23 2.84 -11.76 11.62
CA LYS A 23 2.21 -10.55 11.07
C LYS A 23 3.17 -9.74 10.19
N TYR A 24 4.41 -9.51 10.65
CA TYR A 24 5.41 -8.82 9.83
C TYR A 24 5.79 -9.61 8.58
N GLY A 25 5.96 -10.93 8.71
CA GLY A 25 6.22 -11.81 7.56
C GLY A 25 5.10 -11.76 6.53
N MET A 26 3.84 -11.79 6.98
CA MET A 26 2.66 -11.68 6.10
C MET A 26 2.62 -10.34 5.37
N PHE A 27 2.93 -9.22 6.04
CA PHE A 27 2.99 -7.92 5.38
C PHE A 27 4.08 -7.85 4.32
N ILE A 28 5.27 -8.39 4.59
CA ILE A 28 6.37 -8.45 3.62
C ILE A 28 6.00 -9.33 2.42
N ALA A 29 5.42 -10.52 2.67
CA ALA A 29 4.99 -11.43 1.62
C ALA A 29 3.91 -10.80 0.73
N LEU A 30 2.95 -10.09 1.33
CA LEU A 30 1.92 -9.37 0.60
C LEU A 30 2.51 -8.23 -0.24
N ASP A 31 3.49 -7.51 0.28
CA ASP A 31 4.18 -6.45 -0.49
C ASP A 31 4.98 -7.01 -1.66
N LEU A 32 5.67 -8.13 -1.47
CA LEU A 32 6.34 -8.85 -2.56
C LEU A 32 5.35 -9.35 -3.62
N ALA A 33 4.20 -9.87 -3.19
CA ALA A 33 3.14 -10.30 -4.11
C ALA A 33 2.59 -9.13 -4.93
N ILE A 34 2.40 -7.95 -4.32
CA ILE A 34 1.96 -6.75 -5.04
C ILE A 34 3.01 -6.29 -6.06
N VAL A 35 4.29 -6.26 -5.68
CA VAL A 35 5.37 -5.89 -6.60
C VAL A 35 5.46 -6.89 -7.76
N GLY A 36 5.44 -8.19 -7.47
CA GLY A 36 5.45 -9.24 -8.50
C GLY A 36 4.22 -9.20 -9.41
N GLY A 37 3.03 -9.00 -8.84
CA GLY A 37 1.79 -8.81 -9.59
C GLY A 37 1.83 -7.57 -10.49
N SER A 38 2.44 -6.48 -10.03
CA SER A 38 2.61 -5.27 -10.84
C SER A 38 3.54 -5.47 -12.03
N LEU A 39 4.60 -6.28 -11.89
CA LEU A 39 5.50 -6.63 -12.97
C LEU A 39 4.77 -7.46 -14.04
N LEU A 40 4.05 -8.51 -13.61
CA LEU A 40 3.26 -9.35 -14.51
C LEU A 40 2.17 -8.55 -15.22
N GLY A 41 1.46 -7.70 -14.48
CA GLY A 41 0.44 -6.81 -15.03
C GLY A 41 1.02 -5.81 -16.03
N ALA A 42 2.16 -5.18 -15.70
CA ALA A 42 2.84 -4.25 -16.60
C ALA A 42 3.32 -4.94 -17.88
N PHE A 43 3.78 -6.19 -17.79
CA PHE A 43 4.18 -6.98 -18.96
C PHE A 43 2.98 -7.30 -19.86
N MET A 44 1.88 -7.80 -19.29
CA MET A 44 0.66 -8.11 -20.05
C MET A 44 0.08 -6.87 -20.73
N LEU A 45 -0.02 -5.75 -19.99
CA LEU A 45 -0.48 -4.47 -20.54
C LEU A 45 0.51 -3.91 -21.55
N GLY A 46 1.81 -4.10 -21.33
CA GLY A 46 2.87 -3.68 -22.23
C GLY A 46 2.73 -4.29 -23.62
N LEU A 47 2.45 -5.59 -23.68
CA LEU A 47 2.22 -6.31 -24.94
C LEU A 47 0.95 -5.88 -25.67
N GLN A 48 -0.08 -5.44 -24.94
CA GLN A 48 -1.35 -5.03 -25.53
C GLN A 48 -1.36 -3.56 -25.99
N VAL A 49 -0.68 -2.68 -25.25
CA VAL A 49 -0.73 -1.23 -25.46
C VAL A 49 0.37 -0.75 -26.41
N PHE A 50 1.56 -1.33 -26.36
CA PHE A 50 2.69 -0.87 -27.18
C PHE A 50 2.80 -1.66 -28.49
N PRO A 51 2.96 -0.97 -29.64
CA PRO A 51 3.20 -1.65 -30.90
C PRO A 51 4.61 -2.29 -30.90
N PRO A 52 4.81 -3.39 -31.64
CA PRO A 52 6.04 -4.18 -31.59
C PRO A 52 7.28 -3.42 -32.08
N GLN A 53 7.14 -2.29 -32.77
CA GLN A 53 8.29 -1.46 -33.16
C GLN A 53 8.85 -0.61 -31.99
N LYS A 54 8.13 -0.51 -30.87
CA LYS A 54 8.49 0.33 -29.70
C LYS A 54 8.88 -0.50 -28.48
N LEU A 55 9.68 -1.55 -28.68
CA LEU A 55 10.11 -2.47 -27.60
C LEU A 55 10.86 -1.77 -26.47
N LEU A 56 11.71 -0.78 -26.78
CA LEU A 56 12.44 -0.05 -25.75
C LEU A 56 11.49 0.69 -24.81
N GLN A 57 10.44 1.31 -25.35
CA GLN A 57 9.44 2.02 -24.55
C GLN A 57 8.61 1.05 -23.70
N MET A 58 8.24 -0.10 -24.26
CA MET A 58 7.58 -1.17 -23.53
C MET A 58 8.44 -1.68 -22.35
N LEU A 59 9.73 -1.97 -22.60
CA LEU A 59 10.65 -2.40 -21.54
C LEU A 59 10.78 -1.34 -20.45
N THR A 60 10.94 -0.07 -20.81
CA THR A 60 10.99 1.00 -19.81
C THR A 60 9.72 1.03 -18.95
N PHE A 61 8.53 0.87 -19.54
CA PHE A 61 7.27 0.80 -18.78
C PHE A 61 7.23 -0.40 -17.81
N VAL A 62 7.65 -1.57 -18.28
CA VAL A 62 7.69 -2.80 -17.47
C VAL A 62 8.63 -2.67 -16.27
N PHE A 63 9.75 -1.96 -16.38
CA PHE A 63 10.65 -1.72 -15.26
C PHE A 63 10.22 -0.56 -14.36
N LEU A 64 9.72 0.54 -14.94
CA LEU A 64 9.31 1.72 -14.15
C LEU A 64 8.13 1.41 -13.24
N THR A 65 7.19 0.59 -13.71
CA THR A 65 5.96 0.27 -12.98
C THR A 65 6.22 -0.40 -11.63
N PRO A 66 6.96 -1.53 -11.53
CA PRO A 66 7.28 -2.15 -10.24
C PRO A 66 8.20 -1.28 -9.37
N ILE A 67 9.07 -0.45 -9.94
CA ILE A 67 9.87 0.52 -9.17
C ILE A 67 8.94 1.54 -8.48
N MET A 68 7.98 2.10 -9.22
CA MET A 68 6.99 3.02 -8.66
C MET A 68 6.12 2.34 -7.60
N VAL A 69 5.62 1.13 -7.87
CA VAL A 69 4.83 0.36 -6.91
C VAL A 69 5.64 0.06 -5.65
N GLY A 70 6.91 -0.33 -5.79
CA GLY A 70 7.85 -0.51 -4.68
C GLY A 70 7.98 0.77 -3.85
N TYR A 71 8.15 1.93 -4.51
CA TYR A 71 8.18 3.22 -3.82
C TYR A 71 6.88 3.51 -3.05
N LEU A 72 5.72 3.21 -3.61
CA LEU A 72 4.42 3.42 -2.94
C LEU A 72 4.22 2.54 -1.70
N LEU A 73 4.82 1.35 -1.70
CA LEU A 73 4.74 0.38 -0.61
C LEU A 73 5.77 0.63 0.50
N LEU A 74 6.86 1.34 0.21
CA LEU A 74 7.87 1.68 1.22
C LEU A 74 7.22 2.42 2.41
N PRO A 75 7.66 2.08 3.64
CA PRO A 75 7.20 2.77 4.84
C PRO A 75 7.68 4.22 4.83
N HIS A 76 6.74 5.13 4.99
CA HIS A 76 7.00 6.53 5.29
C HIS A 76 7.22 6.72 6.80
N ASN A 77 7.93 7.79 7.16
CA ASN A 77 8.15 8.17 8.55
C ASN A 77 6.79 8.27 9.29
N GLY A 78 6.53 7.34 10.21
CA GLY A 78 5.24 7.19 10.90
C GLY A 78 4.53 5.84 10.71
N GLY A 79 5.19 4.83 10.13
CA GLY A 79 4.67 3.45 10.08
C GLY A 79 3.54 3.22 9.06
N LYS A 80 3.29 4.19 8.19
CA LYS A 80 2.31 4.13 7.09
C LYS A 80 3.03 4.04 5.77
N LYS A 81 2.40 3.43 4.76
CA LYS A 81 2.99 3.34 3.40
C LYS A 81 2.88 4.67 2.66
N ASN A 82 3.81 4.95 1.74
CA ASN A 82 3.83 6.20 0.97
C ASN A 82 2.50 6.49 0.24
N TRP A 83 1.80 5.48 -0.27
CA TRP A 83 0.50 5.68 -0.92
C TRP A 83 -0.55 6.29 0.01
N GLN A 84 -0.51 5.98 1.31
CA GLN A 84 -1.46 6.51 2.30
C GLN A 84 -1.21 7.99 2.55
N ALA A 85 0.07 8.41 2.55
CA ALA A 85 0.45 9.81 2.67
C ALA A 85 -0.07 10.62 1.47
N ILE A 86 0.12 10.10 0.25
CA ILE A 86 -0.39 10.70 -0.98
C ILE A 86 -1.92 10.80 -0.93
N TYR A 87 -2.60 9.74 -0.53
CA TYR A 87 -4.06 9.74 -0.40
C TYR A 87 -4.57 10.80 0.58
N ILE A 88 -3.94 10.94 1.76
CA ILE A 88 -4.29 11.96 2.74
C ILE A 88 -4.05 13.36 2.17
N TYR A 89 -2.91 13.56 1.49
CA TYR A 89 -2.58 14.83 0.84
C TYR A 89 -3.66 15.21 -0.19
N LEU A 90 -4.03 14.29 -1.08
CA LEU A 90 -5.07 14.51 -2.09
C LEU A 90 -6.45 14.74 -1.46
N ARG A 91 -6.81 13.98 -0.42
CA ARG A 91 -8.10 14.14 0.29
C ARG A 91 -8.20 15.49 0.98
N ARG A 92 -7.12 15.98 1.59
CA ARG A 92 -7.08 17.29 2.27
C ARG A 92 -7.00 18.46 1.28
N ARG A 93 -6.48 18.23 0.07
CA ARG A 93 -6.42 19.20 -1.04
C ARG A 93 -7.77 19.42 -1.74
N LYS A 94 -8.90 18.93 -1.22
CA LYS A 94 -10.22 19.37 -1.66
C LYS A 94 -10.32 20.88 -1.45
N LYS A 95 -10.05 21.65 -2.50
CA LYS A 95 -10.18 23.10 -2.54
C LYS A 95 -11.62 23.42 -2.13
N MET A 96 -11.80 23.90 -0.91
CA MET A 96 -13.03 24.59 -0.57
C MET A 96 -13.02 25.87 -1.40
N TRP A 97 -13.93 25.96 -2.36
CA TRP A 97 -14.17 27.18 -3.10
C TRP A 97 -14.80 28.18 -2.13
N ILE A 98 -13.95 28.92 -1.42
CA ILE A 98 -14.40 30.04 -0.59
C ILE A 98 -14.76 31.16 -1.56
N SER A 99 -16.03 31.56 -1.55
CA SER A 99 -16.49 32.69 -2.35
C SER A 99 -15.69 33.94 -1.95
N PHE A 100 -15.39 34.79 -2.94
CA PHE A 100 -14.64 36.04 -2.71
C PHE A 100 -15.39 37.00 -1.75
N ASP A 101 -16.71 36.81 -1.62
CA ASP A 101 -17.61 37.63 -0.80
C ASP A 101 -17.38 37.45 0.71
N TRP A 102 -16.81 36.32 1.15
CA TRP A 102 -16.46 36.11 2.58
C TRP A 102 -15.51 37.19 3.13
N ARG A 103 -14.75 37.87 2.27
CA ARG A 103 -13.81 38.91 2.68
C ARG A 103 -14.46 40.29 2.84
N LYS A 104 -15.67 40.50 2.31
CA LYS A 104 -16.36 41.80 2.32
C LYS A 104 -16.99 42.10 3.68
N ASP A 105 -17.51 41.08 4.37
CA ASP A 105 -18.19 41.23 5.66
C ASP A 105 -17.25 41.51 6.85
N ARG A 106 -15.94 41.23 6.72
CA ARG A 106 -14.96 41.44 7.79
C ARG A 106 -14.30 42.82 7.81
N ASN A 107 -14.49 43.61 6.76
CA ASN A 107 -13.96 44.98 6.66
C ASN A 107 -15.08 46.03 6.80
N ALA A 108 -16.30 45.62 7.15
CA ALA A 108 -17.48 46.48 7.31
C ALA A 108 -17.80 46.82 8.78
N THR A 109 -16.89 46.53 9.71
CA THR A 109 -16.90 46.91 11.13
C THR A 109 -15.67 47.73 11.44
#